data_AF-A0A1G1F493-F1
#
_entry.id   AF-A0A1G1F493-F1
#
_cell.length_a   1.000
_cell.length_b   1.000
_cell.length_c   1.000
_cell.angle_alpha   90.00
_cell.angle_beta   90.00
_cell.angle_gamma   90.00
#
_symmetry.space_group_name_H-M   'P 1'
#
loop_
_entity.id
_entity.type
_entity.pdbx_description
1 polymer ?
#
loop_
_entity_poly.entity_id
_entity_poly.type
_entity_poly.pdbx_seq_one_letter_code
_entity_poly.pdbx_strand_id
1 'polypeptide(L)'
;MNKSVKTLVVLSILFLSLLSAYTLRKPDKQIFSAPFDIKVFEDHRDALEHWAKKEFRDAVLVNIDAHDDIQMVSTENMNRLKEISQKTVNSGLGGHNFSENESISPLITNSNFINAAVKLGIIKRVVWIVPSTFDLFQDNSMQLVSLLKAYGFQKEDINTFKMKGECFRGRAFEVPLDICDINSLPYLNEPVLLSIDADYFPLAVSGNNYKITKSIQNTVNRIFSKGYTIQDAVVAYSVNGGFLNTTHRWVGDLAADLLRSPEMRAESELPEKYAVLQSVDLLLTMKRHKDLLDYLLPYLKKDEKNPAINMYVAKAYHELGEIDKSFAYAEKACLAENNYCYGLPELGSNILDDHGLASAERFFVRGYEMCPKMDYRQFRFAMKLKQSGRYKDAIKYFKVFRDLHGSFPVDLYIAEAYLLIGDEISALKYFDSARTELLQNPNALASFGDLSTIKRAVSFYEEKGLNKSAEELNQIMKPGHINAINFSM
;
A
#
# COMPACT_ATOMS: atom_id res chain seq x y z
N MET A 1 -35.35 -66.93 -9.16
CA MET A 1 -34.69 -65.68 -9.64
C MET A 1 -33.38 -66.05 -10.30
N ASN A 2 -33.24 -65.78 -11.60
CA ASN A 2 -32.08 -66.16 -12.41
C ASN A 2 -30.80 -65.48 -11.90
N LYS A 3 -29.63 -66.13 -11.96
CA LYS A 3 -28.36 -65.60 -11.43
C LYS A 3 -28.08 -64.18 -11.93
N SER A 4 -28.41 -63.89 -13.19
CA SER A 4 -28.26 -62.58 -13.81
C SER A 4 -29.06 -61.46 -13.14
N VAL A 5 -30.24 -61.76 -12.57
CA VAL A 5 -31.07 -60.76 -11.87
C VAL A 5 -30.46 -60.40 -10.52
N LYS A 6 -29.85 -61.37 -9.81
CA LYS A 6 -29.16 -61.08 -8.55
C LYS A 6 -27.93 -60.21 -8.75
N THR A 7 -27.15 -60.44 -9.81
CA THR A 7 -25.97 -59.62 -10.13
C THR A 7 -26.35 -58.18 -10.48
N LEU A 8 -27.42 -57.98 -11.25
CA LEU A 8 -27.89 -56.65 -11.63
C LEU A 8 -28.38 -55.84 -10.42
N VAL A 9 -29.07 -56.48 -9.48
CA VAL A 9 -29.55 -55.84 -8.25
C VAL A 9 -28.38 -55.44 -7.34
N VAL A 10 -27.36 -56.29 -7.19
CA VAL A 10 -26.18 -55.97 -6.37
C VAL A 10 -25.35 -54.82 -6.97
N LEU A 11 -25.17 -54.81 -8.30
CA LEU A 11 -24.52 -53.70 -9.00
C LEU A 11 -25.31 -52.40 -8.88
N SER A 12 -26.64 -52.45 -8.97
CA SER A 12 -27.49 -51.28 -8.81
C SER A 12 -27.41 -50.70 -7.39
N ILE A 13 -27.38 -51.55 -6.36
CA ILE A 13 -27.22 -51.13 -4.96
C ILE A 13 -25.83 -50.55 -4.70
N LEU A 14 -24.77 -51.12 -5.28
CA LEU A 14 -23.41 -50.58 -5.20
C LEU A 14 -23.27 -49.23 -5.95
N PHE A 15 -23.95 -49.08 -7.07
CA PHE A 15 -23.95 -47.83 -7.84
C PHE A 15 -24.76 -46.74 -7.12
N LEU A 16 -25.89 -47.10 -6.49
CA LEU A 16 -26.68 -46.20 -5.65
C LEU A 16 -25.96 -45.82 -4.34
N SER A 17 -25.18 -46.72 -3.73
CA SER A 17 -24.37 -46.38 -2.55
C SER A 17 -23.12 -45.58 -2.90
N LEU A 18 -22.53 -45.77 -4.08
CA LEU A 18 -21.51 -44.87 -4.63
C LEU A 18 -22.07 -43.50 -4.99
N LEU A 19 -23.27 -43.41 -5.58
CA LEU A 19 -23.98 -42.14 -5.83
C LEU A 19 -24.44 -41.45 -4.53
N SER A 20 -24.78 -42.22 -3.49
CA SER A 20 -25.11 -41.70 -2.15
C SER A 20 -23.87 -41.30 -1.35
N ALA A 21 -22.68 -41.83 -1.67
CA ALA A 21 -21.41 -41.32 -1.15
C ALA A 21 -20.92 -40.11 -1.96
N TYR A 22 -21.36 -39.99 -3.22
CA TYR A 22 -21.16 -38.85 -4.12
C TYR A 22 -22.29 -37.82 -4.12
N THR A 23 -23.26 -37.90 -3.20
CA THR A 23 -23.91 -36.67 -2.76
C THR A 23 -22.80 -35.86 -2.12
N LEU A 24 -22.13 -35.05 -2.95
CA LEU A 24 -21.39 -33.88 -2.54
C LEU A 24 -22.22 -33.29 -1.42
N ARG A 25 -21.79 -33.51 -0.18
CA ARG A 25 -22.12 -32.60 0.90
C ARG A 25 -21.66 -31.28 0.33
N LYS A 26 -22.57 -30.53 -0.29
CA LYS A 26 -22.42 -29.09 -0.41
C LYS A 26 -21.97 -28.71 0.99
N PRO A 27 -20.75 -28.18 1.17
CA PRO A 27 -20.35 -27.73 2.48
C PRO A 27 -21.39 -26.70 2.90
N ASP A 28 -22.35 -27.13 3.71
CA ASP A 28 -23.35 -26.32 4.41
C ASP A 28 -22.68 -25.48 5.51
N LYS A 29 -21.35 -25.40 5.47
CA LYS A 29 -20.59 -24.47 6.27
C LYS A 29 -20.74 -23.12 5.59
N GLN A 30 -21.69 -22.35 6.11
CA GLN A 30 -21.62 -20.89 6.08
C GLN A 30 -20.14 -20.50 6.23
N ILE A 31 -19.61 -19.92 5.16
CA ILE A 31 -18.21 -19.47 5.01
C ILE A 31 -17.89 -18.35 6.02
N PHE A 32 -18.88 -17.91 6.79
CA PHE A 32 -18.81 -16.85 7.78
C PHE A 32 -19.51 -17.29 9.06
N SER A 33 -18.82 -17.19 10.19
CA SER A 33 -19.42 -17.39 11.51
C SER A 33 -20.32 -16.22 11.94
N ALA A 34 -20.23 -15.06 11.26
CA ALA A 34 -21.07 -13.87 11.44
C ALA A 34 -20.75 -12.86 10.31
N PRO A 35 -21.60 -11.86 10.00
CA PRO A 35 -21.14 -10.70 9.26
C PRO A 35 -19.96 -10.05 10.02
N PHE A 36 -18.78 -10.05 9.41
CA PHE A 36 -17.60 -9.40 9.97
C PHE A 36 -17.49 -8.00 9.37
N ASP A 37 -17.13 -7.04 10.22
CA ASP A 37 -17.07 -5.62 9.86
C ASP A 37 -15.82 -5.34 9.01
N ILE A 38 -16.00 -5.11 7.71
CA ILE A 38 -14.92 -4.76 6.78
C ILE A 38 -14.43 -3.35 7.10
N LYS A 39 -13.22 -3.26 7.65
CA LYS A 39 -12.55 -1.98 7.87
C LYS A 39 -11.86 -1.50 6.60
N VAL A 40 -11.91 -0.20 6.37
CA VAL A 40 -11.24 0.45 5.26
C VAL A 40 -10.30 1.51 5.83
N PHE A 41 -9.06 1.51 5.36
CA PHE A 41 -7.98 2.40 5.80
C PHE A 41 -7.41 3.17 4.62
N GLU A 42 -6.77 4.29 4.92
CA GLU A 42 -5.95 4.96 3.93
C GLU A 42 -4.69 4.14 3.62
N ASP A 43 -3.94 3.82 4.67
CA ASP A 43 -2.68 3.08 4.61
C ASP A 43 -2.89 1.68 5.22
N HIS A 44 -2.39 0.63 4.56
CA HIS A 44 -2.54 -0.75 5.06
C HIS A 44 -1.82 -0.99 6.41
N ARG A 45 -0.84 -0.16 6.80
CA ARG A 45 -0.13 -0.29 8.08
C ARG A 45 -1.06 -0.18 9.28
N ASP A 46 -2.19 0.52 9.13
CA ASP A 46 -3.21 0.72 10.17
C ASP A 46 -3.92 -0.60 10.53
N ALA A 47 -3.83 -1.61 9.65
CA ALA A 47 -4.30 -2.96 9.93
C ALA A 47 -3.58 -3.60 11.12
N LEU A 48 -2.31 -3.26 11.38
CA LEU A 48 -1.59 -3.80 12.54
C LEU A 48 -2.26 -3.42 13.85
N GLU A 49 -2.55 -2.13 14.02
CA GLU A 49 -3.22 -1.61 15.22
C GLU A 49 -4.60 -2.25 15.38
N HIS A 50 -5.33 -2.37 14.26
CA HIS A 50 -6.64 -2.98 14.21
C HIS A 50 -6.63 -4.45 14.68
N TRP A 51 -5.74 -5.27 14.12
CA TRP A 51 -5.66 -6.69 14.44
C TRP A 51 -5.16 -6.94 15.87
N ALA A 52 -4.23 -6.10 16.34
CA ALA A 52 -3.77 -6.15 17.71
C ALA A 52 -4.90 -5.81 18.70
N LYS A 53 -5.68 -4.76 18.45
CA LYS A 53 -6.87 -4.39 19.26
C LYS A 53 -7.91 -5.51 19.32
N LYS A 54 -8.08 -6.27 18.23
CA LYS A 54 -8.94 -7.47 18.16
C LYS A 54 -8.31 -8.74 18.75
N GLU A 55 -7.09 -8.64 19.27
CA GLU A 55 -6.34 -9.72 19.92
C GLU A 55 -6.15 -10.97 19.03
N PHE A 56 -6.08 -10.79 17.70
CA PHE A 56 -5.81 -11.91 16.80
C PHE A 56 -4.43 -12.52 17.03
N ARG A 57 -4.35 -13.86 16.87
CA ARG A 57 -3.13 -14.64 17.08
C ARG A 57 -3.02 -15.78 16.08
N ASP A 58 -1.79 -16.06 15.67
CA ASP A 58 -1.41 -17.21 14.85
C ASP A 58 -2.26 -17.40 13.58
N ALA A 59 -2.76 -16.29 13.02
CA ALA A 59 -3.57 -16.29 11.81
C ALA A 59 -2.70 -16.41 10.54
N VAL A 60 -3.28 -16.90 9.46
CA VAL A 60 -2.68 -16.81 8.12
C VAL A 60 -3.12 -15.49 7.51
N LEU A 61 -2.18 -14.63 7.13
CA LEU A 61 -2.50 -13.44 6.35
C LEU A 61 -2.61 -13.81 4.88
N VAL A 62 -3.74 -13.54 4.24
CA VAL A 62 -3.87 -13.49 2.79
C VAL A 62 -3.79 -12.01 2.41
N ASN A 63 -2.64 -11.58 1.89
CA ASN A 63 -2.39 -10.18 1.48
C ASN A 63 -2.50 -10.07 -0.04
N ILE A 64 -3.48 -9.31 -0.53
CA ILE A 64 -3.65 -9.03 -1.96
C ILE A 64 -3.07 -7.66 -2.22
N ASP A 65 -1.87 -7.62 -2.78
CA ASP A 65 -1.06 -6.41 -2.84
C ASP A 65 -0.05 -6.50 -3.98
N ALA A 66 0.27 -5.38 -4.62
CA ALA A 66 1.34 -5.30 -5.59
C ALA A 66 2.73 -5.23 -4.95
N HIS A 67 2.80 -4.88 -3.67
CA HIS A 67 4.01 -4.66 -2.87
C HIS A 67 4.19 -5.73 -1.79
N ASP A 68 5.40 -5.86 -1.26
CA ASP A 68 5.77 -6.97 -0.37
C ASP A 68 5.43 -6.75 1.11
N ASP A 69 5.41 -5.49 1.56
CA ASP A 69 5.08 -5.00 2.93
C ASP A 69 5.71 -5.73 4.12
N ILE A 70 6.74 -6.52 3.86
CA ILE A 70 7.32 -7.48 4.78
C ILE A 70 8.76 -7.14 5.18
N GLN A 71 9.22 -5.93 4.82
CA GLN A 71 10.57 -5.46 5.17
C GLN A 71 10.81 -5.54 6.67
N MET A 72 12.08 -5.63 7.04
CA MET A 72 12.47 -5.77 8.45
C MET A 72 12.17 -4.48 9.23
N VAL A 73 11.50 -4.63 10.36
CA VAL A 73 11.36 -3.55 11.36
C VAL A 73 12.64 -3.50 12.20
N SER A 74 13.14 -2.31 12.53
CA SER A 74 14.34 -2.18 13.35
C SER A 74 14.14 -2.82 14.74
N THR A 75 15.22 -3.35 15.31
CA THR A 75 15.18 -3.98 16.65
C THR A 75 14.65 -3.01 17.71
N GLU A 76 15.03 -1.74 17.64
CA GLU A 76 14.54 -0.69 18.54
C GLU A 76 13.03 -0.50 18.41
N ASN A 77 12.53 -0.30 17.17
CA ASN A 77 11.10 -0.12 16.94
C ASN A 77 10.32 -1.36 17.36
N MET A 78 10.83 -2.56 17.10
CA MET A 78 10.21 -3.81 17.54
C MET A 78 10.16 -3.93 19.07
N ASN A 79 11.20 -3.52 19.78
CA ASN A 79 11.20 -3.51 21.24
C ASN A 79 10.14 -2.54 21.78
N ARG A 80 10.05 -1.32 21.21
CA ARG A 80 9.02 -0.35 21.57
C ARG A 80 7.60 -0.86 21.27
N LEU A 81 7.38 -1.50 20.12
CA LEU A 81 6.10 -2.12 19.78
C LEU A 81 5.71 -3.23 20.77
N LYS A 82 6.67 -4.06 21.20
CA LYS A 82 6.43 -5.08 22.23
C LYS A 82 6.11 -4.46 23.58
N GLU A 83 6.81 -3.41 23.99
CA GLU A 83 6.53 -2.68 25.24
C GLU A 83 5.12 -2.07 25.22
N ILE A 84 4.72 -1.42 24.13
CA ILE A 84 3.37 -0.88 23.97
C ILE A 84 2.35 -2.02 24.06
N SER A 85 2.53 -3.09 23.28
CA SER A 85 1.64 -4.26 23.29
C SER A 85 1.49 -4.90 24.69
N GLN A 86 2.58 -5.02 25.45
CA GLN A 86 2.59 -5.58 26.81
C GLN A 86 1.94 -4.67 27.86
N LYS A 87 2.21 -3.36 27.81
CA LYS A 87 1.59 -2.40 28.74
C LYS A 87 0.08 -2.48 28.66
N THR A 88 -0.45 -2.64 27.46
CA THR A 88 -1.88 -2.71 27.26
C THR A 88 -2.51 -3.95 27.89
N VAL A 89 -1.89 -5.13 27.74
CA VAL A 89 -2.34 -6.37 28.41
C VAL A 89 -2.35 -6.21 29.93
N ASN A 90 -1.32 -5.60 30.49
CA ASN A 90 -1.15 -5.47 31.93
C ASN A 90 -2.12 -4.48 32.58
N SER A 91 -2.74 -3.58 31.80
CA SER A 91 -3.65 -2.56 32.33
C SER A 91 -5.00 -3.13 32.81
N GLY A 92 -5.27 -4.43 32.62
CA GLY A 92 -6.53 -5.07 33.02
C GLY A 92 -7.75 -4.59 32.23
N LEU A 93 -7.55 -3.62 31.33
CA LEU A 93 -8.47 -3.28 30.26
C LEU A 93 -8.30 -4.39 29.21
N GLY A 94 -9.11 -5.45 29.29
CA GLY A 94 -9.10 -6.52 28.29
C GLY A 94 -9.19 -5.92 26.89
N GLY A 95 -8.18 -6.17 26.05
CA GLY A 95 -7.97 -5.53 24.75
C GLY A 95 -6.62 -4.82 24.67
N HIS A 96 -5.82 -5.10 23.63
CA HIS A 96 -4.68 -4.26 23.26
C HIS A 96 -5.14 -2.88 22.72
N ASN A 97 -5.76 -2.05 23.54
CA ASN A 97 -5.90 -0.62 23.29
C ASN A 97 -4.53 0.09 23.23
N PHE A 98 -3.96 0.21 22.03
CA PHE A 98 -3.10 1.36 21.73
C PHE A 98 -3.88 2.61 22.16
N SER A 99 -3.34 3.35 23.14
CA SER A 99 -4.02 4.56 23.59
C SER A 99 -4.16 5.50 22.39
N GLU A 100 -5.25 6.26 22.27
CA GLU A 100 -5.45 7.21 21.15
C GLU A 100 -4.29 8.23 21.02
N ASN A 101 -3.44 8.33 22.03
CA ASN A 101 -2.27 9.20 22.08
C ASN A 101 -0.93 8.50 21.76
N GLU A 102 -0.87 7.17 21.74
CA GLU A 102 0.34 6.39 21.39
C GLU A 102 0.23 5.90 19.94
N SER A 103 0.59 6.77 19.01
CA SER A 103 0.72 6.41 17.59
C SER A 103 1.84 5.39 17.40
N ILE A 104 1.53 4.29 16.72
CA ILE A 104 2.55 3.32 16.24
C ILE A 104 3.34 3.86 15.06
N SER A 105 2.88 4.93 14.41
CA SER A 105 3.71 5.72 13.50
C SER A 105 4.60 6.66 14.33
N PRO A 106 5.92 6.72 14.09
CA PRO A 106 6.65 6.20 12.92
C PRO A 106 7.38 4.86 13.16
N LEU A 107 6.99 4.05 14.16
CA LEU A 107 7.65 2.77 14.47
C LEU A 107 7.52 1.75 13.32
N ILE A 108 6.41 1.82 12.59
CA ILE A 108 6.13 1.01 11.40
C ILE A 108 5.82 1.87 10.19
N THR A 109 6.06 1.31 9.01
CA THR A 109 5.73 1.86 7.69
C THR A 109 4.82 0.88 6.96
N ASN A 110 4.27 1.32 5.83
CA ASN A 110 3.59 0.46 4.86
C ASN A 110 4.50 -0.71 4.44
N SER A 111 5.80 -0.46 4.27
CA SER A 111 6.72 -1.50 3.83
C SER A 111 7.07 -2.59 4.86
N ASN A 112 6.73 -2.45 6.15
CA ASN A 112 7.21 -3.37 7.20
C ASN A 112 6.16 -3.83 8.24
N PHE A 113 4.89 -3.42 8.11
CA PHE A 113 3.87 -3.75 9.11
C PHE A 113 3.59 -5.26 9.22
N ILE A 114 3.74 -6.02 8.13
CA ILE A 114 3.56 -7.49 8.14
C ILE A 114 4.65 -8.14 8.99
N ASN A 115 5.90 -7.68 8.88
CA ASN A 115 7.00 -8.17 9.71
C ASN A 115 6.71 -7.90 11.20
N ALA A 116 6.23 -6.70 11.53
CA ALA A 116 5.80 -6.37 12.89
C ALA A 116 4.71 -7.32 13.39
N ALA A 117 3.67 -7.56 12.58
CA ALA A 117 2.55 -8.44 12.94
C ALA A 117 3.00 -9.87 13.24
N VAL A 118 3.97 -10.39 12.47
CA VAL A 118 4.55 -11.72 12.70
C VAL A 118 5.35 -11.75 13.99
N LYS A 119 6.19 -10.74 14.23
CA LYS A 119 7.00 -10.66 15.45
C LYS A 119 6.19 -10.43 16.73
N LEU A 120 4.97 -9.91 16.61
CA LEU A 120 3.98 -9.78 17.68
C LEU A 120 3.10 -11.03 17.86
N GLY A 121 3.26 -12.06 17.01
CA GLY A 121 2.48 -13.31 17.09
C GLY A 121 1.04 -13.19 16.58
N ILE A 122 0.71 -12.10 15.88
CA ILE A 122 -0.62 -11.90 15.28
C ILE A 122 -0.76 -12.79 14.04
N ILE A 123 0.29 -12.80 13.21
CA ILE A 123 0.36 -13.57 11.96
C ILE A 123 1.45 -14.64 12.08
N LYS A 124 1.15 -15.89 11.70
CA LYS A 124 2.16 -16.96 11.70
C LYS A 124 2.82 -17.21 10.33
N ARG A 125 2.12 -16.87 9.24
CA ARG A 125 2.59 -16.97 7.85
C ARG A 125 1.77 -16.09 6.92
N VAL A 126 2.36 -15.76 5.79
CA VAL A 126 1.77 -14.87 4.78
C VAL A 126 1.57 -15.62 3.47
N VAL A 127 0.42 -15.40 2.84
CA VAL A 127 0.14 -15.73 1.45
C VAL A 127 0.00 -14.40 0.71
N TRP A 128 1.06 -13.99 0.02
CA TRP A 128 1.12 -12.77 -0.78
C TRP A 128 0.63 -13.04 -2.20
N ILE A 129 -0.45 -12.38 -2.57
CA ILE A 129 -1.10 -12.51 -3.87
C ILE A 129 -0.69 -11.32 -4.73
N VAL A 130 0.16 -11.59 -5.72
CA VAL A 130 0.66 -10.58 -6.65
C VAL A 130 -0.21 -10.47 -7.91
N PRO A 131 -0.18 -9.34 -8.62
CA PRO A 131 -0.80 -9.21 -9.93
C PRO A 131 -0.31 -10.30 -10.89
N SER A 132 -1.23 -10.97 -11.60
CA SER A 132 -0.86 -12.01 -12.57
C SER A 132 -0.04 -11.47 -13.75
N THR A 133 -0.11 -10.15 -13.98
CA THR A 133 0.66 -9.40 -14.98
C THR A 133 2.17 -9.36 -14.69
N PHE A 134 2.59 -9.78 -13.50
CA PHE A 134 4.02 -9.93 -13.18
C PHE A 134 4.62 -11.19 -13.82
N ASP A 135 3.78 -12.10 -14.37
CA ASP A 135 4.17 -13.32 -15.10
C ASP A 135 5.08 -14.31 -14.36
N LEU A 136 5.24 -14.17 -13.03
CA LEU A 136 6.24 -14.86 -12.19
C LEU A 136 6.29 -16.39 -12.33
N PHE A 137 5.20 -17.00 -12.78
CA PHE A 137 5.00 -18.45 -12.79
C PHE A 137 5.37 -19.12 -14.13
N GLN A 138 5.85 -18.36 -15.14
CA GLN A 138 6.14 -18.89 -16.48
C GLN A 138 7.61 -19.24 -16.76
N ASP A 139 8.57 -18.70 -16.00
CA ASP A 139 9.96 -18.55 -16.49
C ASP A 139 11.05 -19.26 -15.65
N ASN A 140 10.74 -20.39 -15.02
CA ASN A 140 11.67 -21.09 -14.13
C ASN A 140 12.18 -20.19 -12.97
N SER A 141 11.36 -19.28 -12.44
CA SER A 141 11.63 -18.39 -11.29
C SER A 141 12.58 -17.21 -11.52
N MET A 142 12.98 -16.91 -12.75
CA MET A 142 13.88 -15.77 -13.01
C MET A 142 13.19 -14.43 -12.70
N GLN A 143 11.94 -14.26 -13.10
CA GLN A 143 11.13 -13.09 -12.81
C GLN A 143 10.87 -12.94 -11.32
N LEU A 144 10.61 -14.03 -10.59
CA LEU A 144 10.52 -14.01 -9.13
C LEU A 144 11.82 -13.46 -8.52
N VAL A 145 12.97 -14.02 -8.90
CA VAL A 145 14.28 -13.57 -8.38
C VAL A 145 14.51 -12.09 -8.71
N SER A 146 14.12 -11.64 -9.90
CA SER A 146 14.22 -10.23 -10.29
C SER A 146 13.32 -9.33 -9.43
N LEU A 147 12.06 -9.72 -9.23
CA LEU A 147 11.10 -9.00 -8.40
C LEU A 147 11.58 -8.88 -6.95
N LEU A 148 11.99 -10.01 -6.34
CA LEU A 148 12.46 -10.02 -4.96
C LEU A 148 13.73 -9.16 -4.79
N LYS A 149 14.65 -9.16 -5.76
CA LYS A 149 15.81 -8.25 -5.75
C LYS A 149 15.39 -6.79 -5.85
N ALA A 150 14.41 -6.47 -6.70
CA ALA A 150 13.90 -5.10 -6.84
C ALA A 150 13.27 -4.60 -5.54
N TYR A 151 12.64 -5.48 -4.77
CA TYR A 151 12.14 -5.18 -3.42
C TYR A 151 13.20 -5.27 -2.31
N GLY A 152 14.47 -5.50 -2.65
CA GLY A 152 15.57 -5.48 -1.68
C GLY A 152 15.70 -6.73 -0.81
N PHE A 153 15.11 -7.85 -1.22
CA PHE A 153 15.25 -9.12 -0.50
C PHE A 153 16.71 -9.60 -0.52
N GLN A 154 17.15 -10.17 0.60
CA GLN A 154 18.50 -10.71 0.71
C GLN A 154 18.65 -11.98 -0.13
N LYS A 155 19.86 -12.23 -0.64
CA LYS A 155 20.14 -13.39 -1.49
C LYS A 155 19.80 -14.70 -0.78
N GLU A 156 20.05 -14.76 0.52
CA GLU A 156 19.80 -15.91 1.39
C GLU A 156 18.31 -16.23 1.43
N ASP A 157 17.46 -15.22 1.60
CA ASP A 157 16.00 -15.34 1.59
C ASP A 157 15.49 -15.78 0.22
N ILE A 158 15.95 -15.14 -0.86
CA ILE A 158 15.59 -15.47 -2.24
C ILE A 158 15.86 -16.96 -2.54
N ASN A 159 17.00 -17.49 -2.08
CA ASN A 159 17.39 -18.88 -2.33
C ASN A 159 16.46 -19.91 -1.66
N THR A 160 15.69 -19.50 -0.64
CA THR A 160 14.74 -20.38 0.05
C THR A 160 13.48 -20.67 -0.77
N PHE A 161 13.14 -19.80 -1.74
CA PHE A 161 11.93 -19.96 -2.53
C PHE A 161 12.03 -21.15 -3.48
N LYS A 162 11.00 -21.99 -3.43
CA LYS A 162 10.81 -23.14 -4.33
C LYS A 162 9.35 -23.19 -4.77
N MET A 163 9.12 -23.53 -6.03
CA MET A 163 7.77 -23.83 -6.52
C MET A 163 7.21 -25.04 -5.75
N LYS A 164 6.03 -24.89 -5.14
CA LYS A 164 5.29 -25.96 -4.47
C LYS A 164 3.81 -25.86 -4.83
N GLY A 165 3.36 -26.78 -5.67
CA GLY A 165 2.06 -26.62 -6.33
C GLY A 165 2.16 -25.47 -7.34
N GLU A 166 1.25 -24.50 -7.22
CA GLU A 166 1.18 -23.34 -8.11
C GLU A 166 1.68 -22.03 -7.44
N CYS A 167 2.32 -22.13 -6.27
CA CYS A 167 2.90 -20.99 -5.56
C CYS A 167 4.39 -21.19 -5.31
N PHE A 168 5.12 -20.10 -5.17
CA PHE A 168 6.46 -20.12 -4.62
C PHE A 168 6.39 -20.07 -3.09
N ARG A 169 7.02 -21.05 -2.42
CA ARG A 169 7.09 -21.12 -0.96
C ARG A 169 8.53 -20.92 -0.49
N GLY A 170 8.73 -19.99 0.45
CA GLY A 170 10.03 -19.66 1.00
C GLY A 170 9.93 -18.99 2.37
N ARG A 171 10.98 -18.26 2.73
CA ARG A 171 11.05 -17.38 3.90
C ARG A 171 11.70 -16.07 3.50
N ALA A 172 11.19 -14.97 4.06
CA ALA A 172 11.78 -13.65 3.91
C ALA A 172 11.76 -12.95 5.27
N PHE A 173 12.90 -12.43 5.71
CA PHE A 173 13.04 -11.79 7.03
C PHE A 173 12.49 -12.68 8.17
N GLU A 174 12.76 -13.98 8.08
CA GLU A 174 12.27 -15.05 8.97
C GLU A 174 10.75 -15.32 8.93
N VAL A 175 10.00 -14.63 8.08
CA VAL A 175 8.56 -14.84 7.89
C VAL A 175 8.32 -15.96 6.85
N PRO A 176 7.56 -17.02 7.19
CA PRO A 176 7.10 -17.99 6.20
C PRO A 176 6.18 -17.33 5.17
N LEU A 177 6.54 -17.41 3.89
CA LEU A 177 5.89 -16.68 2.81
C LEU A 177 5.57 -17.60 1.63
N ASP A 178 4.30 -17.59 1.22
CA ASP A 178 3.81 -18.16 -0.04
C ASP A 178 3.49 -17.01 -1.00
N ILE A 179 4.08 -17.00 -2.20
CA ILE A 179 3.83 -16.02 -3.27
C ILE A 179 3.02 -16.73 -4.35
N CYS A 180 1.81 -16.24 -4.57
CA CYS A 180 0.84 -16.81 -5.50
C CYS A 180 0.25 -15.71 -6.39
N ASP A 181 -0.42 -16.07 -7.47
CA ASP A 181 -1.43 -15.20 -8.08
C ASP A 181 -2.84 -15.56 -7.59
N ILE A 182 -3.84 -14.81 -8.05
CA ILE A 182 -5.23 -15.01 -7.65
C ILE A 182 -5.79 -16.37 -8.10
N ASN A 183 -5.31 -16.92 -9.22
CA ASN A 183 -5.76 -18.20 -9.73
C ASN A 183 -5.15 -19.36 -8.92
N SER A 184 -3.96 -19.18 -8.38
CA SER A 184 -3.19 -20.18 -7.68
C SER A 184 -3.32 -20.16 -6.16
N LEU A 185 -4.37 -19.48 -5.64
CA LEU A 185 -4.70 -19.46 -4.22
C LEU A 185 -4.64 -20.87 -3.56
N PRO A 186 -3.87 -21.05 -2.47
CA PRO A 186 -3.73 -22.35 -1.80
C PRO A 186 -5.01 -22.75 -1.05
N TYR A 187 -5.14 -24.03 -0.69
CA TYR A 187 -6.15 -24.44 0.28
C TYR A 187 -5.66 -24.12 1.71
N LEU A 188 -6.50 -23.48 2.51
CA LEU A 188 -6.20 -23.07 3.89
C LEU A 188 -7.26 -23.66 4.82
N ASN A 189 -6.83 -24.39 5.85
CA ASN A 189 -7.72 -24.91 6.90
C ASN A 189 -7.60 -24.14 8.21
N GLU A 190 -6.71 -23.14 8.25
CA GLU A 190 -6.47 -22.26 9.37
C GLU A 190 -7.31 -20.97 9.27
N PRO A 191 -7.48 -20.25 10.39
CA PRO A 191 -8.11 -18.94 10.36
C PRO A 191 -7.32 -17.92 9.53
N VAL A 192 -8.03 -17.11 8.75
CA VAL A 192 -7.45 -16.14 7.81
C VAL A 192 -7.77 -14.70 8.22
N LEU A 193 -6.75 -13.85 8.19
CA LEU A 193 -6.92 -12.41 8.07
C LEU A 193 -6.78 -12.05 6.59
N LEU A 194 -7.76 -11.36 6.02
CA LEU A 194 -7.72 -10.91 4.63
C LEU A 194 -7.32 -9.43 4.58
N SER A 195 -6.31 -9.11 3.79
CA SER A 195 -5.90 -7.74 3.51
C SER A 195 -5.93 -7.52 2.01
N ILE A 196 -6.56 -6.43 1.56
CA ILE A 196 -6.62 -6.04 0.16
C ILE A 196 -6.11 -4.61 0.03
N ASP A 197 -5.04 -4.43 -0.73
CA ASP A 197 -4.63 -3.12 -1.22
C ASP A 197 -5.32 -2.83 -2.56
N ALA A 198 -5.91 -1.64 -2.67
CA ALA A 198 -6.61 -1.21 -3.87
C ALA A 198 -5.66 -0.95 -5.05
N ASP A 199 -4.38 -0.68 -4.81
CA ASP A 199 -3.36 -0.49 -5.86
C ASP A 199 -3.05 -1.76 -6.67
N TYR A 200 -3.43 -2.93 -6.13
CA TYR A 200 -3.36 -4.22 -6.81
C TYR A 200 -4.13 -4.21 -8.13
N PHE A 201 -5.35 -3.63 -8.14
CA PHE A 201 -6.29 -3.86 -9.24
C PHE A 201 -5.93 -3.16 -10.55
N PRO A 202 -5.47 -1.90 -10.56
CA PRO A 202 -4.96 -1.28 -11.79
C PRO A 202 -3.79 -2.05 -12.41
N LEU A 203 -2.95 -2.70 -11.60
CA LEU A 203 -1.82 -3.50 -12.08
C LEU A 203 -2.24 -4.91 -12.50
N ALA A 204 -3.30 -5.47 -11.90
CA ALA A 204 -3.83 -6.79 -12.23
C ALA A 204 -4.59 -6.85 -13.56
N VAL A 205 -4.91 -5.71 -14.18
CA VAL A 205 -5.52 -5.65 -15.51
C VAL A 205 -4.46 -5.39 -16.59
N SER A 206 -4.47 -6.18 -17.67
CA SER A 206 -3.60 -5.98 -18.82
C SER A 206 -4.37 -6.04 -20.15
N GLY A 207 -3.82 -5.37 -21.17
CA GLY A 207 -4.28 -5.44 -22.55
C GLY A 207 -5.58 -4.68 -22.86
N ASN A 208 -6.21 -5.03 -23.98
CA ASN A 208 -7.32 -4.28 -24.59
C ASN A 208 -8.66 -4.36 -23.84
N ASN A 209 -8.76 -5.14 -22.76
CA ASN A 209 -9.99 -5.33 -21.97
C ASN A 209 -9.87 -4.73 -20.56
N TYR A 210 -9.44 -3.47 -20.49
CA TYR A 210 -9.28 -2.74 -19.23
C TYR A 210 -10.61 -2.61 -18.49
N LYS A 211 -10.86 -3.50 -17.53
CA LYS A 211 -12.05 -3.51 -16.67
C LYS A 211 -11.64 -3.84 -15.23
N ILE A 212 -11.23 -2.81 -14.50
CA ILE A 212 -10.86 -2.88 -13.08
C ILE A 212 -12.00 -3.53 -12.28
N THR A 213 -13.25 -3.13 -12.54
CA THR A 213 -14.44 -3.70 -11.87
C THR A 213 -14.52 -5.22 -11.99
N LYS A 214 -14.21 -5.76 -13.17
CA LYS A 214 -14.22 -7.20 -13.41
C LYS A 214 -13.07 -7.90 -12.70
N SER A 215 -11.89 -7.26 -12.65
CA SER A 215 -10.74 -7.75 -11.88
C SER A 215 -11.10 -7.90 -10.40
N ILE A 216 -11.70 -6.86 -9.79
CA ILE A 216 -12.13 -6.89 -8.38
C ILE A 216 -13.17 -8.00 -8.14
N GLN A 217 -14.22 -8.07 -8.96
CA GLN A 217 -15.23 -9.14 -8.84
C GLN A 217 -14.62 -10.53 -8.95
N ASN A 218 -13.72 -10.76 -9.91
CA ASN A 218 -13.06 -12.04 -10.10
C ASN A 218 -12.19 -12.41 -8.90
N THR A 219 -11.42 -11.45 -8.38
CA THR A 219 -10.58 -11.63 -7.20
C THR A 219 -11.41 -12.02 -5.98
N VAL A 220 -12.45 -11.24 -5.66
CA VAL A 220 -13.32 -11.53 -4.51
C VAL A 220 -14.01 -12.89 -4.69
N ASN A 221 -14.55 -13.18 -5.88
CA ASN A 221 -15.17 -14.48 -6.15
C ASN A 221 -14.20 -15.65 -5.98
N ARG A 222 -12.93 -15.47 -6.39
CA ARG A 222 -11.91 -16.51 -6.26
C ARG A 222 -11.54 -16.78 -4.80
N ILE A 223 -11.42 -15.74 -3.97
CA ILE A 223 -11.22 -15.89 -2.51
C ILE A 223 -12.35 -16.70 -1.90
N PHE A 224 -13.60 -16.32 -2.15
CA PHE A 224 -14.75 -17.00 -1.57
C PHE A 224 -14.91 -18.44 -2.08
N SER A 225 -14.53 -18.72 -3.33
CA SER A 225 -14.56 -20.08 -3.90
C SER A 225 -13.63 -21.05 -3.16
N LYS A 226 -12.62 -20.54 -2.43
CA LYS A 226 -11.71 -21.37 -1.64
C LYS A 226 -12.29 -21.76 -0.29
N GLY A 227 -13.38 -21.13 0.15
CA GLY A 227 -14.03 -21.46 1.42
C GLY A 227 -13.17 -21.20 2.66
N TYR A 228 -12.31 -20.17 2.62
CA TYR A 228 -11.49 -19.78 3.76
C TYR A 228 -12.35 -19.41 4.97
N THR A 229 -11.86 -19.72 6.17
CA THR A 229 -12.45 -19.21 7.42
C THR A 229 -11.86 -17.83 7.72
N ILE A 230 -12.49 -16.79 7.17
CA ILE A 230 -12.04 -15.40 7.33
C ILE A 230 -12.49 -14.90 8.71
N GLN A 231 -11.52 -14.53 9.57
CA GLN A 231 -11.77 -13.93 10.88
C GLN A 231 -11.98 -12.42 10.80
N ASP A 232 -11.30 -11.79 9.86
CA ASP A 232 -11.33 -10.35 9.65
C ASP A 232 -10.93 -10.01 8.22
N ALA A 233 -11.40 -8.86 7.72
CA ALA A 233 -10.85 -8.30 6.50
C ALA A 233 -10.71 -6.78 6.56
N VAL A 234 -9.64 -6.33 5.92
CA VAL A 234 -9.30 -4.92 5.77
C VAL A 234 -9.09 -4.59 4.29
N VAL A 235 -9.40 -3.35 3.91
CA VAL A 235 -9.11 -2.79 2.59
C VAL A 235 -8.32 -1.51 2.77
N ALA A 236 -7.22 -1.33 2.04
CA ALA A 236 -6.47 -0.07 2.00
C ALA A 236 -6.66 0.64 0.66
N TYR A 237 -6.71 1.98 0.69
CA TYR A 237 -6.81 2.77 -0.54
C TYR A 237 -5.45 3.05 -1.17
N SER A 238 -4.40 3.20 -0.38
CA SER A 238 -3.02 3.46 -0.83
C SER A 238 -2.84 4.71 -1.69
N VAL A 239 -3.65 5.74 -1.43
CA VAL A 239 -3.52 7.04 -2.09
C VAL A 239 -2.44 7.89 -1.41
N ASN A 240 -2.36 7.88 -0.08
CA ASN A 240 -1.39 8.68 0.69
C ASN A 240 0.07 8.34 0.33
N GLY A 241 0.40 7.05 0.20
CA GLY A 241 1.71 6.60 -0.28
C GLY A 241 1.96 6.87 -1.77
N GLY A 242 0.92 7.18 -2.53
CA GLY A 242 0.99 7.49 -3.96
C GLY A 242 0.98 6.31 -4.91
N PHE A 243 0.62 5.13 -4.41
CA PHE A 243 0.53 3.90 -5.21
C PHE A 243 -0.77 3.85 -6.01
N LEU A 244 -1.87 4.33 -5.43
CA LEU A 244 -3.15 4.53 -6.11
C LEU A 244 -3.42 6.01 -6.40
N ASN A 245 -3.95 6.31 -7.59
CA ASN A 245 -4.41 7.65 -7.93
C ASN A 245 -5.69 7.99 -7.14
N THR A 246 -5.85 9.24 -6.72
CA THR A 246 -7.03 9.70 -5.98
C THR A 246 -8.33 9.47 -6.76
N THR A 247 -8.31 9.58 -8.10
CA THR A 247 -9.49 9.27 -8.94
C THR A 247 -9.92 7.81 -8.86
N HIS A 248 -9.00 6.90 -8.50
CA HIS A 248 -9.25 5.47 -8.38
C HIS A 248 -9.65 5.02 -6.97
N ARG A 249 -9.80 5.93 -5.99
CA ARG A 249 -10.19 5.57 -4.62
C ARG A 249 -11.42 4.63 -4.53
N TRP A 250 -12.37 4.81 -5.44
CA TRP A 250 -13.59 3.98 -5.54
C TRP A 250 -13.32 2.48 -5.75
N VAL A 251 -12.11 2.10 -6.19
CA VAL A 251 -11.65 0.71 -6.29
C VAL A 251 -11.67 0.03 -4.92
N GLY A 252 -11.20 0.71 -3.87
CA GLY A 252 -11.27 0.22 -2.49
C GLY A 252 -12.72 0.10 -2.01
N ASP A 253 -13.57 1.06 -2.35
CA ASP A 253 -14.99 1.01 -1.99
C ASP A 253 -15.69 -0.18 -2.63
N LEU A 254 -15.41 -0.45 -3.91
CA LEU A 254 -15.98 -1.61 -4.62
C LEU A 254 -15.49 -2.92 -4.02
N ALA A 255 -14.20 -3.03 -3.70
CA ALA A 255 -13.66 -4.21 -3.02
C ALA A 255 -14.37 -4.45 -1.68
N ALA A 256 -14.51 -3.41 -0.86
CA ALA A 256 -15.18 -3.48 0.43
C ALA A 256 -16.68 -3.83 0.29
N ASP A 257 -17.39 -3.23 -0.66
CA ASP A 257 -18.82 -3.51 -0.89
C ASP A 257 -19.03 -4.96 -1.37
N LEU A 258 -18.16 -5.48 -2.25
CA LEU A 258 -18.21 -6.89 -2.68
C LEU A 258 -17.91 -7.88 -1.55
N LEU A 259 -17.02 -7.51 -0.61
CA LEU A 259 -16.77 -8.31 0.60
C LEU A 259 -18.00 -8.34 1.52
N ARG A 260 -18.71 -7.22 1.66
CA ARG A 260 -19.90 -7.08 2.52
C ARG A 260 -21.15 -7.75 1.93
N SER A 261 -21.31 -7.72 0.61
CA SER A 261 -22.57 -8.08 -0.07
C SER A 261 -22.43 -9.31 -0.98
N PRO A 262 -22.79 -10.52 -0.49
CA PRO A 262 -22.86 -11.73 -1.32
C PRO A 262 -23.72 -11.61 -2.57
N GLU A 263 -24.80 -10.84 -2.50
CA GLU A 263 -25.72 -10.55 -3.61
C GLU A 263 -25.02 -9.83 -4.76
N MET A 264 -24.23 -8.79 -4.45
CA MET A 264 -23.50 -8.01 -5.46
C MET A 264 -22.44 -8.86 -6.20
N ARG A 265 -21.94 -9.92 -5.56
CA ARG A 265 -21.00 -10.87 -6.17
C ARG A 265 -21.67 -11.83 -7.15
N ALA A 266 -22.96 -12.11 -6.95
CA ALA A 266 -23.75 -13.00 -7.80
C ALA A 266 -24.34 -12.28 -9.01
N GLU A 267 -24.45 -10.96 -8.97
CA GLU A 267 -24.96 -10.13 -10.07
C GLU A 267 -23.96 -10.03 -11.23
N SER A 268 -24.48 -10.07 -12.45
CA SER A 268 -23.69 -9.87 -13.67
C SER A 268 -23.32 -8.40 -13.91
N GLU A 269 -24.12 -7.49 -13.36
CA GLU A 269 -23.97 -6.04 -13.48
C GLU A 269 -23.76 -5.44 -12.09
N LEU A 270 -22.84 -4.49 -11.97
CA LEU A 270 -22.59 -3.79 -10.72
C LEU A 270 -23.55 -2.60 -10.56
N PRO A 271 -23.74 -2.09 -9.33
CA PRO A 271 -24.45 -0.84 -9.10
C PRO A 271 -23.99 0.28 -10.04
N GLU A 272 -24.94 1.11 -10.49
CA GLU A 272 -24.70 2.17 -11.49
C GLU A 272 -23.48 3.04 -11.15
N LYS A 273 -23.27 3.36 -9.85
CA LYS A 273 -22.12 4.15 -9.39
C LYS A 273 -20.78 3.60 -9.90
N TYR A 274 -20.58 2.28 -9.90
CA TYR A 274 -19.32 1.66 -10.34
C TYR A 274 -19.24 1.52 -11.85
N ALA A 275 -20.36 1.30 -12.53
CA ALA A 275 -20.40 1.26 -13.99
C ALA A 275 -20.04 2.63 -14.60
N VAL A 276 -20.55 3.71 -14.00
CA VAL A 276 -20.21 5.09 -14.37
C VAL A 276 -18.72 5.35 -14.16
N LEU A 277 -18.18 5.04 -12.97
CA LEU A 277 -16.76 5.27 -12.65
C LEU A 277 -15.82 4.47 -13.56
N GLN A 278 -16.15 3.21 -13.87
CA GLN A 278 -15.40 2.40 -14.85
C GLN A 278 -15.41 3.01 -16.26
N SER A 279 -16.54 3.59 -16.69
CA SER A 279 -16.68 4.20 -18.01
C SER A 279 -15.89 5.51 -18.10
N VAL A 280 -15.94 6.31 -17.05
CA VAL A 280 -15.17 7.55 -16.91
C VAL A 280 -13.67 7.26 -16.95
N ASP A 281 -13.24 6.21 -16.26
CA ASP A 281 -11.84 5.82 -16.21
C ASP A 281 -11.29 5.41 -17.59
N LEU A 282 -12.12 4.74 -18.38
CA LEU A 282 -11.82 4.40 -19.76
C LEU A 282 -11.70 5.68 -20.63
N LEU A 283 -12.63 6.63 -20.50
CA LEU A 283 -12.55 7.92 -21.22
C LEU A 283 -11.28 8.70 -20.87
N LEU A 284 -10.91 8.70 -19.59
CA LEU A 284 -9.68 9.34 -19.11
C LEU A 284 -8.43 8.67 -19.70
N THR A 285 -8.38 7.33 -19.68
CA THR A 285 -7.27 6.54 -20.26
C THR A 285 -7.12 6.77 -21.77
N MET A 286 -8.25 6.93 -22.48
CA MET A 286 -8.27 7.27 -23.91
C MET A 286 -7.97 8.75 -24.20
N LYS A 287 -7.67 9.56 -23.19
CA LYS A 287 -7.44 11.02 -23.29
C LYS A 287 -8.62 11.79 -23.92
N ARG A 288 -9.85 11.30 -23.74
CA ARG A 288 -11.08 11.93 -24.25
C ARG A 288 -11.67 12.88 -23.21
N HIS A 289 -10.88 13.87 -22.79
CA HIS A 289 -11.20 14.74 -21.64
C HIS A 289 -12.49 15.55 -21.84
N LYS A 290 -12.75 16.05 -23.06
CA LYS A 290 -13.99 16.77 -23.36
C LYS A 290 -15.22 15.86 -23.25
N ASP A 291 -15.15 14.66 -23.82
CA ASP A 291 -16.25 13.70 -23.77
C ASP A 291 -16.51 13.23 -22.32
N LEU A 292 -15.45 13.11 -21.52
CA LEU A 292 -15.55 12.85 -20.09
C LEU A 292 -16.32 13.98 -19.36
N LEU A 293 -16.02 15.24 -19.65
CA LEU A 293 -16.76 16.37 -19.07
C LEU A 293 -18.23 16.39 -19.50
N ASP A 294 -18.49 16.21 -20.79
CA ASP A 294 -19.86 16.15 -21.34
C ASP A 294 -20.66 15.00 -20.69
N TYR A 295 -19.99 13.89 -20.37
CA TYR A 295 -20.56 12.75 -19.66
C TYR A 295 -20.81 13.03 -18.17
N LEU A 296 -19.87 13.66 -17.45
CA LEU A 296 -19.93 13.79 -15.98
C LEU A 296 -20.71 15.00 -15.47
N LEU A 297 -20.72 16.13 -16.18
CA LEU A 297 -21.39 17.34 -15.72
C LEU A 297 -22.90 17.14 -15.46
N PRO A 298 -23.66 16.34 -16.25
CA PRO A 298 -25.04 15.98 -15.93
C PRO A 298 -25.20 15.21 -14.60
N TYR A 299 -24.22 14.39 -14.21
CA TYR A 299 -24.24 13.70 -12.92
C TYR A 299 -24.03 14.67 -11.77
N LEU A 300 -23.09 15.62 -11.89
CA LEU A 300 -22.87 16.66 -10.86
C LEU A 300 -24.06 17.61 -10.70
N LYS A 301 -24.90 17.79 -11.72
CA LYS A 301 -26.17 18.53 -11.55
C LYS A 301 -27.16 17.81 -10.62
N LYS A 302 -27.09 16.48 -10.52
CA LYS A 302 -27.95 15.68 -9.64
C LYS A 302 -27.33 15.52 -8.25
N ASP A 303 -26.02 15.40 -8.19
CA ASP A 303 -25.24 15.26 -6.95
C ASP A 303 -23.95 16.08 -7.04
N GLU A 304 -24.05 17.37 -6.69
CA GLU A 304 -22.92 18.31 -6.78
C GLU A 304 -21.77 17.93 -5.85
N LYS A 305 -22.05 17.19 -4.77
CA LYS A 305 -21.08 16.85 -3.74
C LYS A 305 -20.41 15.50 -3.96
N ASN A 306 -20.66 14.81 -5.07
CA ASN A 306 -20.01 13.52 -5.32
C ASN A 306 -18.47 13.67 -5.43
N PRO A 307 -17.68 13.18 -4.46
CA PRO A 307 -16.26 13.51 -4.42
C PRO A 307 -15.47 12.84 -5.55
N ALA A 308 -15.81 11.59 -5.90
CA ALA A 308 -15.19 10.85 -6.99
C ALA A 308 -15.39 11.56 -8.35
N ILE A 309 -16.64 11.96 -8.66
CA ILE A 309 -16.95 12.64 -9.93
C ILE A 309 -16.28 14.01 -9.98
N ASN A 310 -16.32 14.80 -8.88
CA ASN A 310 -15.63 16.08 -8.82
C ASN A 310 -14.11 15.92 -9.09
N MET A 311 -13.48 14.86 -8.56
CA MET A 311 -12.05 14.60 -8.81
C MET A 311 -11.75 14.25 -10.27
N TYR A 312 -12.59 13.44 -10.92
CA TYR A 312 -12.45 13.16 -12.36
C TYR A 312 -12.64 14.41 -13.22
N VAL A 313 -13.62 15.27 -12.88
CA VAL A 313 -13.83 16.56 -13.55
C VAL A 313 -12.63 17.48 -13.35
N ALA A 314 -12.07 17.54 -12.15
CA ALA A 314 -10.86 18.31 -11.86
C ALA A 314 -9.67 17.88 -12.72
N LYS A 315 -9.46 16.57 -12.85
CA LYS A 315 -8.41 15.99 -13.70
C LYS A 315 -8.65 16.28 -15.18
N ALA A 316 -9.88 16.17 -15.67
CA ALA A 316 -10.18 16.50 -17.06
C ALA A 316 -9.96 17.99 -17.39
N TYR A 317 -10.29 18.91 -16.48
CA TYR A 317 -9.96 20.32 -16.66
C TYR A 317 -8.45 20.59 -16.64
N HIS A 318 -7.69 19.88 -15.78
CA HIS A 318 -6.22 19.95 -15.80
C HIS A 318 -5.66 19.60 -17.18
N GLU A 319 -6.06 18.44 -17.74
CA GLU A 319 -5.59 17.98 -19.05
C GLU A 319 -6.02 18.90 -20.22
N LEU A 320 -7.01 19.78 -20.00
CA LEU A 320 -7.44 20.80 -20.95
C LEU A 320 -6.75 22.17 -20.72
N GLY A 321 -5.84 22.28 -19.76
CA GLY A 321 -5.15 23.53 -19.40
C GLY A 321 -5.98 24.52 -18.57
N GLU A 322 -7.14 24.09 -18.07
CA GLU A 322 -8.11 24.93 -17.33
C GLU A 322 -7.83 24.85 -15.82
N ILE A 323 -6.66 25.35 -15.42
CA ILE A 323 -6.08 25.16 -14.07
C ILE A 323 -6.98 25.70 -12.94
N ASP A 324 -7.71 26.80 -13.17
CA ASP A 324 -8.64 27.37 -12.18
C ASP A 324 -9.87 26.50 -11.95
N LYS A 325 -10.44 25.95 -13.02
CA LYS A 325 -11.56 25.01 -12.91
C LYS A 325 -11.09 23.73 -12.26
N SER A 326 -9.91 23.23 -12.64
CA SER A 326 -9.31 22.06 -12.00
C SER A 326 -9.20 22.23 -10.49
N PHE A 327 -8.65 23.36 -10.02
CA PHE A 327 -8.56 23.67 -8.60
C PHE A 327 -9.93 23.68 -7.91
N ALA A 328 -10.90 24.38 -8.48
CA ALA A 328 -12.24 24.51 -7.89
C ALA A 328 -12.93 23.15 -7.72
N TYR A 329 -12.85 22.26 -8.72
CA TYR A 329 -13.45 20.93 -8.63
C TYR A 329 -12.67 19.99 -7.68
N ALA A 330 -11.34 20.07 -7.64
CA ALA A 330 -10.54 19.30 -6.68
C ALA A 330 -10.83 19.72 -5.24
N GLU A 331 -10.99 21.03 -4.99
CA GLU A 331 -11.38 21.57 -3.69
C GLU A 331 -12.80 21.12 -3.31
N LYS A 332 -13.76 21.12 -4.24
CA LYS A 332 -15.11 20.58 -4.00
C LYS A 332 -15.08 19.11 -3.57
N ALA A 333 -14.26 18.28 -4.22
CA ALA A 333 -14.10 16.88 -3.85
C ALA A 333 -13.55 16.73 -2.42
N CYS A 334 -12.47 17.47 -2.10
CA CYS A 334 -11.85 17.50 -0.78
C CYS A 334 -12.82 17.97 0.32
N LEU A 335 -13.63 19.01 0.06
CA LEU A 335 -14.63 19.52 1.01
C LEU A 335 -15.81 18.56 1.20
N ALA A 336 -16.15 17.76 0.20
CA ALA A 336 -17.21 16.77 0.31
C ALA A 336 -16.77 15.56 1.14
N GLU A 337 -15.52 15.12 0.95
CA GLU A 337 -14.93 14.04 1.74
C GLU A 337 -13.42 14.28 1.89
N ASN A 338 -12.94 14.43 3.13
CA ASN A 338 -11.53 14.77 3.45
C ASN A 338 -10.53 13.81 2.78
N ASN A 339 -10.94 12.56 2.58
CA ASN A 339 -10.15 11.53 1.92
C ASN A 339 -9.92 11.78 0.42
N TYR A 340 -10.56 12.77 -0.19
CA TYR A 340 -10.27 13.21 -1.56
C TYR A 340 -9.33 14.42 -1.60
N CYS A 341 -8.89 14.93 -0.44
CA CYS A 341 -7.92 16.01 -0.38
C CYS A 341 -6.54 15.60 -0.92
N TYR A 342 -6.22 14.31 -1.03
CA TYR A 342 -5.01 13.82 -1.72
C TYR A 342 -4.96 14.23 -3.20
N GLY A 343 -6.12 14.44 -3.83
CA GLY A 343 -6.16 14.83 -5.23
C GLY A 343 -5.68 16.26 -5.48
N LEU A 344 -5.68 17.12 -4.45
CA LEU A 344 -5.10 18.45 -4.54
C LEU A 344 -3.58 18.39 -4.78
N PRO A 345 -2.73 17.86 -3.88
CA PRO A 345 -1.29 17.74 -4.15
C PRO A 345 -0.98 16.77 -5.30
N GLU A 346 -1.87 15.84 -5.65
CA GLU A 346 -1.75 15.05 -6.88
C GLU A 346 -1.74 15.95 -8.13
N LEU A 347 -2.82 16.73 -8.32
CA LEU A 347 -2.94 17.65 -9.45
C LEU A 347 -1.89 18.75 -9.36
N GLY A 348 -1.58 19.22 -8.15
CA GLY A 348 -0.48 20.15 -7.90
C GLY A 348 0.86 19.61 -8.40
N SER A 349 1.11 18.31 -8.23
CA SER A 349 2.33 17.67 -8.74
C SER A 349 2.39 17.63 -10.27
N ASN A 350 1.27 17.42 -10.94
CA ASN A 350 1.22 17.42 -12.41
C ASN A 350 1.40 18.85 -12.94
N ILE A 351 0.67 19.81 -12.37
CA ILE A 351 0.77 21.25 -12.69
C ILE A 351 2.17 21.78 -12.43
N LEU A 352 2.86 21.27 -11.42
CA LEU A 352 4.23 21.67 -11.10
C LEU A 352 5.19 21.30 -12.23
N ASP A 353 4.97 20.18 -12.90
CA ASP A 353 5.77 19.72 -14.03
C ASP A 353 5.44 20.50 -15.30
N ASP A 354 4.15 20.80 -15.52
CA ASP A 354 3.67 21.44 -16.76
C ASP A 354 3.77 22.98 -16.73
N HIS A 355 3.57 23.59 -15.56
CA HIS A 355 3.35 25.03 -15.39
C HIS A 355 4.20 25.67 -14.27
N GLY A 356 4.99 24.88 -13.54
CA GLY A 356 5.90 25.36 -12.51
C GLY A 356 5.24 25.68 -11.16
N LEU A 357 6.10 26.09 -10.21
CA LEU A 357 5.74 26.21 -8.78
C LEU A 357 4.62 27.22 -8.51
N ALA A 358 4.62 28.36 -9.21
CA ALA A 358 3.64 29.43 -8.96
C ALA A 358 2.19 28.98 -9.20
N SER A 359 1.96 28.15 -10.22
CA SER A 359 0.63 27.61 -10.55
C SER A 359 0.24 26.44 -9.64
N ALA A 360 1.21 25.63 -9.24
CA ALA A 360 1.01 24.42 -8.46
C ALA A 360 0.83 24.67 -6.96
N GLU A 361 1.47 25.68 -6.41
CA GLU A 361 1.57 25.88 -4.95
C GLU A 361 0.22 25.88 -4.24
N ARG A 362 -0.79 26.55 -4.81
CA ARG A 362 -2.12 26.62 -4.20
C ARG A 362 -2.76 25.25 -3.97
N PHE A 363 -2.50 24.29 -4.84
CA PHE A 363 -3.02 22.93 -4.72
C PHE A 363 -2.39 22.22 -3.52
N PHE A 364 -1.06 22.27 -3.42
CA PHE A 364 -0.33 21.69 -2.29
C PHE A 364 -0.75 22.32 -0.96
N VAL A 365 -0.68 23.65 -0.86
CA VAL A 365 -1.02 24.38 0.37
C VAL A 365 -2.44 24.05 0.81
N ARG A 366 -3.41 24.09 -0.11
CA ARG A 366 -4.80 23.80 0.22
C ARG A 366 -5.02 22.36 0.70
N GLY A 367 -4.37 21.39 0.04
CA GLY A 367 -4.43 19.99 0.46
C GLY A 367 -3.90 19.78 1.88
N TYR A 368 -2.74 20.36 2.19
CA TYR A 368 -2.13 20.23 3.52
C TYR A 368 -2.84 21.02 4.62
N GLU A 369 -3.51 22.13 4.29
CA GLU A 369 -4.39 22.84 5.24
C GLU A 369 -5.60 21.99 5.64
N MET A 370 -6.19 21.29 4.68
CA MET A 370 -7.37 20.44 4.89
C MET A 370 -7.03 19.11 5.57
N CYS A 371 -5.88 18.53 5.22
CA CYS A 371 -5.39 17.28 5.78
C CYS A 371 -3.95 17.44 6.32
N PRO A 372 -3.76 18.01 7.54
CA PRO A 372 -2.42 18.32 8.07
C PRO A 372 -1.49 17.11 8.29
N LYS A 373 -2.04 15.90 8.36
CA LYS A 373 -1.28 14.65 8.53
C LYS A 373 -0.94 13.94 7.21
N MET A 374 -1.36 14.49 6.07
CA MET A 374 -1.05 13.96 4.75
C MET A 374 0.40 14.25 4.38
N ASP A 375 1.15 13.22 3.99
CA ASP A 375 2.51 13.34 3.44
C ASP A 375 2.55 13.20 1.91
N TYR A 376 1.41 12.91 1.27
CA TYR A 376 1.33 12.71 -0.16
C TYR A 376 1.96 13.86 -0.95
N ARG A 377 2.99 13.53 -1.76
CA ARG A 377 3.82 14.46 -2.56
C ARG A 377 4.53 15.58 -1.78
N GLN A 378 4.53 15.54 -0.44
CA GLN A 378 5.04 16.62 0.40
C GLN A 378 6.54 16.82 0.27
N PHE A 379 7.31 15.74 0.24
CA PHE A 379 8.75 15.81 0.02
C PHE A 379 9.10 16.45 -1.32
N ARG A 380 8.38 16.11 -2.40
CA ARG A 380 8.56 16.71 -3.73
C ARG A 380 8.27 18.21 -3.72
N PHE A 381 7.18 18.63 -3.08
CA PHE A 381 6.84 20.03 -2.94
C PHE A 381 7.90 20.81 -2.15
N ALA A 382 8.36 20.25 -1.02
CA ALA A 382 9.45 20.82 -0.22
C ALA A 382 10.75 20.98 -1.02
N MET A 383 11.12 19.98 -1.83
CA MET A 383 12.27 20.05 -2.72
C MET A 383 12.15 21.17 -3.75
N LYS A 384 10.96 21.39 -4.32
CA LYS A 384 10.72 22.47 -5.29
C LYS A 384 10.74 23.85 -4.64
N LEU A 385 10.22 23.99 -3.42
CA LEU A 385 10.40 25.19 -2.61
C LEU A 385 11.89 25.47 -2.35
N LYS A 386 12.68 24.46 -1.96
CA LYS A 386 14.13 24.59 -1.76
C LYS A 386 14.83 25.06 -3.04
N GLN A 387 14.52 24.44 -4.18
CA GLN A 387 15.09 24.83 -5.48
C GLN A 387 14.75 26.27 -5.88
N SER A 388 13.58 26.79 -5.47
CA SER A 388 13.17 28.17 -5.71
C SER A 388 13.76 29.21 -4.74
N GLY A 389 14.63 28.81 -3.82
CA GLY A 389 15.21 29.69 -2.80
C GLY A 389 14.31 29.95 -1.59
N ARG A 390 13.13 29.31 -1.52
CA ARG A 390 12.17 29.43 -0.41
C ARG A 390 12.50 28.44 0.71
N TYR A 391 13.70 28.57 1.26
CA TYR A 391 14.27 27.59 2.21
C TYR A 391 13.45 27.44 3.51
N LYS A 392 12.94 28.54 4.08
CA LYS A 392 12.11 28.48 5.29
C LYS A 392 10.82 27.69 5.08
N ASP A 393 10.17 27.87 3.92
CA ASP A 393 8.96 27.14 3.58
C ASP A 393 9.28 25.66 3.32
N ALA A 394 10.37 25.36 2.61
CA ALA A 394 10.83 23.99 2.40
C ALA A 394 11.06 23.25 3.73
N ILE A 395 11.72 23.89 4.70
CA ILE A 395 11.97 23.31 6.04
C ILE A 395 10.65 22.96 6.75
N LYS A 396 9.60 23.79 6.62
CA LYS A 396 8.28 23.50 7.21
C LYS A 396 7.74 22.15 6.71
N TYR A 397 7.74 21.94 5.40
CA TYR A 397 7.19 20.73 4.80
C TYR A 397 8.10 19.51 4.97
N PHE A 398 9.42 19.69 4.94
CA PHE A 398 10.34 18.60 5.27
C PHE A 398 10.17 18.11 6.72
N LYS A 399 9.93 19.00 7.68
CA LYS A 399 9.72 18.60 9.08
C LYS A 399 8.47 17.74 9.25
N VAL A 400 7.38 18.07 8.57
CA VAL A 400 6.15 17.25 8.62
C VAL A 400 6.42 15.86 8.02
N PHE A 401 7.11 15.79 6.87
CA PHE A 401 7.50 14.52 6.26
C PHE A 401 8.41 13.70 7.19
N ARG A 402 9.38 14.36 7.83
CA ARG A 402 10.28 13.75 8.82
C ARG A 402 9.54 13.15 10.01
N ASP A 403 8.52 13.83 10.52
CA ASP A 403 7.76 13.35 11.67
C ASP A 403 6.97 12.06 11.34
N LEU A 404 6.67 11.84 10.05
CA LEU A 404 5.93 10.66 9.56
C LEU A 404 6.84 9.51 9.09
N HIS A 405 8.01 9.82 8.54
CA HIS A 405 8.91 8.83 7.91
C HIS A 405 10.26 8.64 8.61
N GLY A 406 10.56 9.45 9.62
CA GLY A 406 11.85 9.42 10.30
C GLY A 406 12.86 10.43 9.74
N SER A 407 14.09 10.37 10.27
CA SER A 407 15.15 11.36 10.04
C SER A 407 15.83 11.23 8.68
N PHE A 408 16.11 10.02 8.19
CA PHE A 408 16.86 9.83 6.95
C PHE A 408 15.93 9.52 5.77
N PRO A 409 16.14 10.13 4.58
CA PRO A 409 17.20 11.10 4.22
C PRO A 409 16.82 12.57 4.46
N VAL A 410 15.61 12.84 4.94
CA VAL A 410 15.03 14.19 4.99
C VAL A 410 15.84 15.19 5.83
N ASP A 411 16.50 14.74 6.89
CA ASP A 411 17.33 15.59 7.75
C ASP A 411 18.54 16.17 7.00
N LEU A 412 19.09 15.47 5.99
CA LEU A 412 20.13 16.05 5.13
C LEU A 412 19.59 17.26 4.35
N TYR A 413 18.37 17.15 3.82
CA TYR A 413 17.74 18.23 3.06
C TYR A 413 17.32 19.41 3.95
N ILE A 414 16.88 19.14 5.17
CA ILE A 414 16.62 20.17 6.19
C ILE A 414 17.92 20.89 6.54
N ALA A 415 19.01 20.15 6.80
CA ALA A 415 20.30 20.72 7.14
C ALA A 415 20.84 21.63 6.03
N GLU A 416 20.80 21.19 4.77
CA GLU A 416 21.17 22.02 3.63
C GLU A 416 20.35 23.30 3.54
N ALA A 417 19.03 23.23 3.78
CA ALA A 417 18.18 24.40 3.75
C ALA A 417 18.53 25.41 4.87
N TYR A 418 18.92 24.93 6.07
CA TYR A 418 19.42 25.79 7.14
C TYR A 418 20.77 26.44 6.80
N LEU A 419 21.70 25.70 6.18
CA LEU A 419 22.97 26.28 5.70
C LEU A 419 22.71 27.42 4.72
N LEU A 420 21.78 27.24 3.79
CA LEU A 420 21.46 28.24 2.76
C LEU A 420 20.82 29.52 3.32
N ILE A 421 20.31 29.49 4.55
CA ILE A 421 19.83 30.70 5.27
C ILE A 421 20.82 31.20 6.34
N GLY A 422 22.01 30.60 6.42
CA GLY A 422 23.08 30.99 7.36
C GLY A 422 22.90 30.48 8.80
N ASP A 423 22.00 29.52 9.05
CA ASP A 423 21.78 28.92 10.37
C ASP A 423 22.60 27.62 10.51
N GLU A 424 23.90 27.79 10.76
CA GLU A 424 24.83 26.66 10.89
C GLU A 424 24.56 25.77 12.11
N ILE A 425 23.99 26.32 13.18
CA ILE A 425 23.69 25.58 14.41
C ILE A 425 22.56 24.58 14.13
N SER A 426 21.48 25.04 13.50
CA SER A 426 20.39 24.14 13.10
C SER A 426 20.88 23.14 12.05
N ALA A 427 21.70 23.56 11.08
CA ALA A 427 22.25 22.64 10.09
C ALA A 427 23.06 21.50 10.72
N LEU A 428 23.98 21.80 11.64
CA LEU A 428 24.75 20.80 12.37
C LEU A 428 23.85 19.78 13.07
N LYS A 429 22.83 20.26 13.79
CA LYS A 429 21.86 19.38 14.49
C LYS A 429 21.23 18.36 13.54
N TYR A 430 20.78 18.80 12.36
CA TYR A 430 20.12 17.91 11.41
C TYR A 430 21.11 17.00 10.66
N PHE A 431 22.33 17.46 10.36
CA PHE A 431 23.38 16.57 9.85
C PHE A 431 23.77 15.49 10.86
N ASP A 432 23.84 15.81 12.15
CA ASP A 432 24.14 14.84 13.20
C ASP A 432 23.03 13.78 13.29
N SER A 433 21.77 14.22 13.26
CA SER A 433 20.60 13.34 13.25
C SER A 433 20.62 12.36 12.06
N ALA A 434 20.86 12.86 10.84
CA ALA A 434 20.99 12.03 9.65
C ALA A 434 22.19 11.06 9.72
N ARG A 435 23.34 11.50 10.25
CA ARG A 435 24.54 10.66 10.43
C ARG A 435 24.25 9.51 11.38
N THR A 436 23.63 9.78 12.52
CA THR A 436 23.30 8.75 13.51
C THR A 436 22.39 7.68 12.91
N GLU A 437 21.35 8.08 12.17
CA GLU A 437 20.46 7.13 11.48
C GLU A 437 21.21 6.28 10.45
N LEU A 438 22.06 6.89 9.63
CA LEU A 438 22.88 6.16 8.65
C LEU A 438 23.86 5.17 9.29
N LEU A 439 24.43 5.51 10.46
CA LEU A 439 25.32 4.60 11.19
C LEU A 439 24.55 3.39 11.75
N GLN A 440 23.30 3.59 12.16
CA GLN A 440 22.43 2.52 12.65
C GLN A 440 21.86 1.68 11.52
N ASN A 441 21.61 2.28 10.35
CA ASN A 441 21.06 1.62 9.18
C ASN A 441 21.82 2.00 7.89
N PRO A 442 23.05 1.49 7.67
CA PRO A 442 23.82 1.80 6.47
C PRO A 442 23.11 1.40 5.16
N ASN A 443 22.23 0.40 5.21
CA ASN A 443 21.47 -0.08 4.05
C ASN A 443 20.46 0.95 3.53
N ALA A 444 20.02 1.90 4.37
CA ALA A 444 19.18 3.01 3.92
C ALA A 444 19.84 3.84 2.81
N LEU A 445 21.18 3.79 2.71
CA LEU A 445 21.91 4.45 1.63
C LEU A 445 21.62 3.81 0.26
N ALA A 446 21.36 2.50 0.18
CA ALA A 446 21.13 1.82 -1.08
C ALA A 446 19.81 2.24 -1.75
N SER A 447 18.80 2.62 -0.96
CA SER A 447 17.56 3.21 -1.47
C SER A 447 17.66 4.73 -1.67
N PHE A 448 18.74 5.35 -1.19
CA PHE A 448 18.97 6.79 -1.31
C PHE A 448 19.87 7.14 -2.49
N GLY A 449 19.26 7.63 -3.57
CA GLY A 449 19.97 7.93 -4.82
C GLY A 449 20.81 9.21 -4.85
N ASP A 450 20.71 10.10 -3.85
CA ASP A 450 21.33 11.42 -3.88
C ASP A 450 22.54 11.54 -2.94
N LEU A 451 23.66 10.92 -3.32
CA LEU A 451 24.92 11.01 -2.57
C LEU A 451 25.47 12.45 -2.45
N SER A 452 24.94 13.41 -3.20
CA SER A 452 25.45 14.79 -3.17
C SER A 452 25.20 15.48 -1.82
N THR A 453 24.10 15.17 -1.15
CA THR A 453 23.77 15.77 0.15
C THR A 453 24.63 15.21 1.28
N ILE A 454 25.00 13.93 1.20
CA ILE A 454 25.94 13.31 2.15
C ILE A 454 27.34 13.90 1.97
N LYS A 455 27.78 14.10 0.72
CA LYS A 455 29.06 14.78 0.44
C LYS A 455 29.08 16.21 1.00
N ARG A 456 27.95 16.93 0.89
CA ARG A 456 27.82 18.25 1.52
C ARG A 456 27.92 18.18 3.04
N ALA A 457 27.31 17.18 3.68
CA ALA A 457 27.45 16.96 5.12
C ALA A 457 28.92 16.68 5.51
N VAL A 458 29.64 15.86 4.73
CA VAL A 458 31.08 15.59 4.93
C VAL A 458 31.89 16.89 4.87
N SER A 459 31.74 17.68 3.81
CA SER A 459 32.46 18.96 3.66
C SER A 459 32.14 19.92 4.81
N PHE A 460 30.86 20.01 5.22
CA PHE A 460 30.47 20.81 6.37
C PHE A 460 31.19 20.37 7.66
N TYR A 461 31.28 19.07 7.93
CA TYR A 461 32.01 18.56 9.10
C TYR A 461 33.51 18.87 9.03
N GLU A 462 34.14 18.72 7.86
CA GLU A 462 35.57 19.04 7.67
C GLU A 462 35.85 20.53 7.92
N GLU A 463 35.03 21.42 7.36
CA GLU A 463 35.14 22.88 7.55
C GLU A 463 34.99 23.29 9.02
N LYS A 464 34.18 22.56 9.80
CA LYS A 464 34.00 22.77 11.24
C LYS A 464 35.03 22.04 12.11
N GLY A 465 35.99 21.33 11.53
CA GLY A 465 36.99 20.54 12.25
C GLY A 465 36.44 19.27 12.92
N LEU A 466 35.26 18.80 12.51
CA LEU A 466 34.58 17.61 13.01
C LEU A 466 34.98 16.36 12.21
N ASN A 467 36.30 16.12 12.11
CA ASN A 467 36.88 15.11 11.21
C ASN A 467 36.36 13.68 11.44
N LYS A 468 36.06 13.31 12.68
CA LYS A 468 35.50 11.98 13.01
C LYS A 468 34.15 11.77 12.32
N SER A 469 33.27 12.77 12.39
CA SER A 469 31.94 12.74 11.79
C SER A 469 32.00 12.65 10.26
N ALA A 470 32.94 13.38 9.65
CA ALA A 470 33.22 13.30 8.23
C ALA A 470 33.72 11.90 7.82
N GLU A 471 34.65 11.33 8.60
CA GLU A 471 35.19 10.00 8.36
C GLU A 471 34.11 8.91 8.44
N GLU A 472 33.22 8.97 9.44
CA GLU A 472 32.09 8.06 9.60
C GLU A 472 31.22 8.03 8.32
N LEU A 473 30.80 9.18 7.82
CA LEU A 473 30.01 9.26 6.58
C LEU A 473 30.79 8.78 5.35
N ASN A 474 32.08 9.12 5.25
CA ASN A 474 32.94 8.65 4.17
C ASN A 474 33.10 7.13 4.18
N GLN A 475 33.12 6.49 5.34
CA GLN A 475 33.16 5.02 5.45
C GLN A 475 31.87 4.39 4.93
N ILE A 476 30.69 4.93 5.28
CA ILE A 476 29.39 4.44 4.82
C ILE A 476 29.24 4.57 3.30
N MET A 477 29.78 5.64 2.70
CA MET A 477 29.74 5.85 1.24
C MET A 477 30.67 4.90 0.44
N LYS A 478 31.51 4.08 1.08
CA LYS A 478 32.41 3.18 0.34
C LYS A 478 31.60 2.12 -0.43
N PRO A 479 32.01 1.74 -1.65
CA PRO A 479 31.27 0.79 -2.50
C PRO A 479 30.96 -0.58 -1.86
N GLY A 480 31.69 -0.98 -0.82
CA GLY A 480 31.40 -2.22 -0.08
C GLY A 480 30.14 -2.17 0.79
N HIS A 481 29.61 -0.98 1.08
CA HIS A 481 28.38 -0.77 1.85
C HIS A 481 27.18 -0.42 0.98
N ILE A 482 27.42 0.10 -0.23
CA ILE A 482 26.39 0.37 -1.22
C ILE A 482 26.29 -0.87 -2.12
N ASN A 483 25.48 -1.85 -1.72
CA ASN A 483 25.06 -2.86 -2.70
C ASN A 483 24.39 -2.11 -3.85
N ALA A 484 25.00 -2.16 -5.04
CA ALA A 484 24.52 -1.46 -6.22
C ALA A 484 23.17 -2.05 -6.65
N ILE A 485 22.08 -1.56 -6.05
CA ILE A 485 20.72 -1.80 -6.51
C ILE A 485 20.42 -0.64 -7.47
N ASN A 486 20.56 -0.91 -8.76
CA ASN A 486 20.11 0.03 -9.79
C ASN A 486 18.57 0.13 -9.71
N PHE A 487 18.06 1.16 -9.03
CA PHE A 487 16.66 1.55 -9.18
C PHE A 487 16.52 2.42 -10.42
N SER A 488 15.93 1.88 -11.48
CA SER A 488 15.16 2.67 -12.43
C SER A 488 13.72 2.68 -11.94
N MET A 489 13.28 3.76 -11.31
CA MET A 489 11.86 4.10 -11.25
C MET A 489 11.53 4.99 -12.43
#